data_AF-A0AB73ASH5-F1
#
_entry.id   AF-A0AB73ASH5-F1
#
_cell.length_a   1.000
_cell.length_b   1.000
_cell.length_c   1.000
_cell.angle_alpha   90.00
_cell.angle_beta   90.00
_cell.angle_gamma   90.00
#
_symmetry.space_group_name_H-M   'P 1'
#
loop_
_entity.id
_entity.type
_entity.pdbx_description
1 polymer ?
#
loop_
_entity_poly.entity_id
_entity_poly.type
_entity_poly.pdbx_seq_one_letter_code
_entity_poly.pdbx_strand_id
1 'polypeptide(L)'
;MEKSRFDIISDLFKLSHMVGDSLKRMESLADNGSGNKIEICRNIKYSLKTMPFLLDSIREYIAEHEDRELARKFVELYADTKRLHELCSKHTDLNKAAFRTGMAYMSMEVIGQYFFPETEAQKVTAEILPNPMTRTEATDYIDTIRAAIRKCAENPDGNRGKEMYTLLFGMDKAKIQSVKEYIVNANDKDLAQLFTEYFAEAVHLSLLPQKSDVKAQSAGIKMFHIALTMGYIKRNVLRESTTKTAPSCIAETASDFIATDMMQGKAFSTTVQVPVLRLYRFLTTFTVQSGADKGKPLLDGNAVSDKDFLYAVMRADYSMVYANCVKGKMRCVVILLSKAYFKDWKGYRATAACSMGLTPESLAKYNVEKPFIEKLKELLPMIKQ
;
A
#
# COMPACT_ATOMS: atom_id res chain seq x y z
N MET A 1 -16.54 13.57 -15.06
CA MET A 1 -17.20 13.58 -13.74
C MET A 1 -16.54 12.47 -12.96
N GLU A 2 -15.87 12.81 -11.87
CA GLU A 2 -15.17 11.84 -11.02
C GLU A 2 -16.19 10.83 -10.49
N LYS A 3 -15.93 9.53 -10.68
CA LYS A 3 -16.86 8.49 -10.23
C LYS A 3 -16.85 8.43 -8.71
N SER A 4 -18.03 8.40 -8.11
CA SER A 4 -18.14 8.23 -6.67
C SER A 4 -17.71 6.82 -6.24
N ARG A 5 -17.39 6.64 -4.95
CA ARG A 5 -17.17 5.31 -4.37
C ARG A 5 -18.30 4.34 -4.69
N PHE A 6 -19.54 4.82 -4.68
CA PHE A 6 -20.73 4.02 -4.98
C PHE A 6 -20.75 3.53 -6.43
N ASP A 7 -20.39 4.39 -7.39
CA ASP A 7 -20.28 4.02 -8.80
C ASP A 7 -19.22 2.92 -9.00
N ILE A 8 -18.11 3.02 -8.28
CA ILE A 8 -17.03 2.02 -8.34
C ILE A 8 -17.44 0.70 -7.71
N ILE A 9 -18.17 0.73 -6.59
CA ILE A 9 -18.79 -0.47 -6.01
C ILE A 9 -19.75 -1.12 -7.01
N SER A 10 -20.58 -0.33 -7.70
CA SER A 10 -21.47 -0.84 -8.76
C SER A 10 -20.68 -1.50 -9.89
N ASP A 11 -19.58 -0.88 -10.34
CA ASP A 11 -18.73 -1.44 -11.37
C ASP A 11 -18.02 -2.73 -10.93
N LEU A 12 -17.63 -2.83 -9.65
CA LEU A 12 -17.10 -4.05 -9.06
C LEU A 12 -18.15 -5.18 -9.02
N PHE A 13 -19.40 -4.88 -8.66
CA PHE A 13 -20.49 -5.86 -8.71
C PHE A 13 -20.74 -6.36 -10.15
N LYS A 14 -20.75 -5.46 -11.13
CA LYS A 14 -20.87 -5.84 -12.55
C LYS A 14 -19.71 -6.73 -12.99
N LEU A 15 -18.49 -6.42 -12.57
CA LEU A 15 -17.31 -7.22 -12.88
C LEU A 15 -17.41 -8.63 -12.27
N SER A 16 -17.81 -8.73 -11.00
CA SER A 16 -18.02 -10.00 -10.31
C SER A 16 -19.05 -10.89 -11.03
N HIS A 17 -20.22 -10.33 -11.35
CA HIS A 17 -21.26 -11.04 -12.10
C HIS A 17 -20.77 -11.50 -13.47
N MET A 18 -20.06 -10.62 -14.20
CA MET A 18 -19.49 -10.92 -15.51
C MET A 18 -18.49 -12.09 -15.44
N VAL A 19 -17.62 -12.12 -14.44
CA VAL A 19 -16.66 -13.20 -14.21
C VAL A 19 -17.40 -14.49 -13.88
N GLY A 20 -18.29 -14.47 -12.89
CA GLY A 20 -19.01 -15.66 -12.43
C GLY A 20 -19.85 -16.31 -13.52
N ASP A 21 -20.62 -15.53 -14.29
CA ASP A 21 -21.43 -16.05 -15.40
C ASP A 21 -20.59 -16.61 -16.53
N SER A 22 -19.48 -15.93 -16.87
CA SER A 22 -18.59 -16.39 -17.94
C SER A 22 -17.86 -17.67 -17.54
N LEU A 23 -17.50 -17.80 -16.25
CA LEU A 23 -16.87 -18.99 -15.69
C LEU A 23 -17.83 -20.19 -15.75
N LYS A 24 -19.07 -20.04 -15.26
CA LYS A 24 -20.11 -21.08 -15.36
C LYS A 24 -20.32 -21.55 -16.81
N ARG A 25 -20.37 -20.61 -17.76
CA ARG A 25 -20.50 -20.93 -19.19
C ARG A 25 -19.27 -21.69 -19.72
N MET A 26 -18.07 -21.29 -19.33
CA MET A 26 -16.84 -22.00 -19.69
C MET A 26 -16.77 -23.41 -19.11
N GLU A 27 -17.25 -23.62 -17.89
CA GLU A 27 -17.29 -24.95 -17.27
C GLU A 27 -18.30 -25.85 -17.98
N SER A 28 -19.49 -25.34 -18.31
CA SER A 28 -20.48 -26.08 -19.09
C SER A 28 -20.00 -26.47 -20.50
N LEU A 29 -19.01 -25.76 -21.03
CA LEU A 29 -18.37 -26.04 -22.32
C LEU A 29 -17.43 -27.26 -22.24
N ALA A 30 -16.86 -27.53 -21.06
CA ALA A 30 -16.01 -28.70 -20.83
C ALA A 30 -16.85 -29.99 -20.70
N ASP A 31 -18.06 -29.87 -20.17
CA ASP A 31 -18.96 -31.00 -19.89
C ASP A 31 -19.86 -31.39 -21.07
N ASN A 32 -20.23 -30.43 -21.93
CA ASN A 32 -21.13 -30.67 -23.05
C ASN A 32 -20.37 -30.78 -24.38
N GLY A 33 -20.60 -31.86 -25.13
CA GLY A 33 -20.05 -32.07 -26.47
C GLY A 33 -20.40 -30.97 -27.49
N SER A 34 -19.86 -31.10 -28.71
CA SER A 34 -19.70 -30.04 -29.74
C SER A 34 -20.92 -29.18 -30.14
N GLY A 35 -22.15 -29.56 -29.79
CA GLY A 35 -23.39 -29.01 -30.35
C GLY A 35 -23.65 -27.52 -30.08
N ASN A 36 -23.16 -26.95 -28.98
CA ASN A 36 -23.42 -25.54 -28.63
C ASN A 36 -22.17 -24.67 -28.37
N LYS A 37 -20.99 -25.16 -28.81
CA LYS A 37 -19.70 -24.54 -28.51
C LYS A 37 -19.57 -23.11 -29.06
N ILE A 38 -20.05 -22.89 -30.28
CA ILE A 38 -19.94 -21.60 -30.98
C ILE A 38 -20.76 -20.52 -30.27
N GLU A 39 -21.98 -20.83 -29.84
CA GLU A 39 -22.86 -19.88 -29.16
C GLU A 39 -22.32 -19.52 -27.78
N ILE A 40 -21.86 -20.51 -27.01
CA ILE A 40 -21.23 -20.31 -25.70
C ILE A 40 -20.02 -19.38 -25.83
N CYS A 41 -19.10 -19.66 -26.76
CA CYS A 41 -17.94 -18.81 -27.00
C CYS A 41 -18.34 -17.39 -27.44
N ARG A 42 -19.40 -17.24 -28.26
CA ARG A 42 -19.92 -15.93 -28.67
C ARG A 42 -20.45 -15.14 -27.47
N ASN A 43 -21.24 -15.76 -26.60
CA ASN A 43 -21.81 -15.12 -25.42
C ASN A 43 -20.71 -14.66 -24.44
N ILE A 44 -19.67 -15.48 -24.23
CA ILE A 44 -18.52 -15.11 -23.40
C ILE A 44 -17.77 -13.89 -23.98
N LYS A 45 -17.54 -13.87 -25.31
CA LYS A 45 -16.89 -12.71 -25.97
C LYS A 45 -17.65 -11.40 -25.75
N TYR A 46 -18.98 -11.46 -25.82
CA TYR A 46 -19.85 -10.30 -25.61
C TYR A 46 -19.88 -9.87 -24.15
N SER A 47 -20.07 -10.81 -23.22
CA SER A 47 -20.05 -10.57 -21.78
C SER A 47 -18.76 -9.84 -21.36
N LEU A 48 -17.61 -10.37 -21.76
CA LEU A 48 -16.31 -9.83 -21.40
C LEU A 48 -15.93 -8.56 -22.19
N LYS A 49 -16.77 -8.04 -23.10
CA LYS A 49 -16.44 -6.87 -23.93
C LYS A 49 -16.22 -5.61 -23.09
N THR A 50 -16.96 -5.45 -22.02
CA THR A 50 -16.94 -4.25 -21.17
C THR A 50 -15.96 -4.35 -20.00
N MET A 51 -15.35 -5.53 -19.77
CA MET A 51 -14.39 -5.76 -18.70
C MET A 51 -13.28 -4.70 -18.61
N PRO A 52 -12.61 -4.27 -19.70
CA PRO A 52 -11.55 -3.26 -19.61
C PRO A 52 -12.02 -1.94 -18.99
N PHE A 53 -13.22 -1.46 -19.34
CA PHE A 53 -13.75 -0.20 -18.82
C PHE A 53 -14.04 -0.26 -17.31
N LEU A 54 -14.54 -1.41 -16.84
CA LEU A 54 -14.76 -1.64 -15.42
C LEU A 54 -13.43 -1.69 -14.67
N LEU A 55 -12.44 -2.40 -15.22
CA LEU A 55 -11.09 -2.47 -14.66
C LEU A 55 -10.44 -1.09 -14.57
N ASP A 56 -10.49 -0.30 -15.63
CA ASP A 56 -9.89 1.03 -15.69
C ASP A 56 -10.47 1.92 -14.57
N SER A 57 -11.80 1.95 -14.45
CA SER A 57 -12.50 2.72 -13.41
C SER A 57 -12.10 2.29 -11.99
N ILE A 58 -12.06 0.97 -11.74
CA ILE A 58 -11.71 0.42 -10.42
C ILE A 58 -10.24 0.69 -10.09
N ARG A 59 -9.33 0.50 -11.05
CA ARG A 59 -7.89 0.72 -10.90
C ARG A 59 -7.56 2.16 -10.57
N GLU A 60 -8.14 3.09 -11.33
CA GLU A 60 -7.98 4.54 -11.12
C GLU A 60 -8.41 4.91 -9.70
N TYR A 61 -9.62 4.50 -9.30
CA TYR A 61 -10.14 4.80 -7.96
C TYR A 61 -9.27 4.19 -6.83
N ILE A 62 -8.84 2.94 -6.97
CA ILE A 62 -7.99 2.28 -5.97
C ILE A 62 -6.62 2.97 -5.86
N ALA A 63 -6.03 3.39 -6.99
CA ALA A 63 -4.74 4.07 -6.99
C ALA A 63 -4.82 5.45 -6.31
N GLU A 64 -5.88 6.21 -6.58
CA GLU A 64 -6.10 7.53 -6.00
C GLU A 64 -6.42 7.44 -4.50
N HIS A 65 -7.43 6.64 -4.13
CA HIS A 65 -8.05 6.69 -2.81
C HIS A 65 -7.52 5.67 -1.80
N GLU A 66 -6.76 4.67 -2.26
CA GLU A 66 -6.23 3.60 -1.39
C GLU A 66 -7.30 2.85 -0.58
N ASP A 67 -8.51 2.71 -1.14
CA ASP A 67 -9.65 2.06 -0.49
C ASP A 67 -9.39 0.57 -0.26
N ARG A 68 -8.93 0.22 0.96
CA ARG A 68 -8.54 -1.15 1.32
C ARG A 68 -9.72 -2.11 1.33
N GLU A 69 -10.94 -1.65 1.60
CA GLU A 69 -12.12 -2.53 1.58
C GLU A 69 -12.49 -2.90 0.16
N LEU A 70 -12.55 -1.90 -0.72
CA LEU A 70 -12.79 -2.10 -2.14
C LEU A 70 -11.68 -2.94 -2.78
N ALA A 71 -10.41 -2.66 -2.43
CA ALA A 71 -9.28 -3.45 -2.89
C ALA A 71 -9.39 -4.92 -2.45
N ARG A 72 -9.84 -5.20 -1.21
CA ARG A 72 -10.07 -6.57 -0.74
C ARG A 72 -11.15 -7.26 -1.57
N LYS A 73 -12.29 -6.59 -1.79
CA LYS A 73 -13.38 -7.12 -2.62
C LYS A 73 -12.99 -7.35 -4.07
N PHE A 74 -12.14 -6.49 -4.63
CA PHE A 74 -11.59 -6.69 -5.95
C PHE A 74 -10.64 -7.90 -6.01
N VAL A 75 -9.78 -8.07 -5.00
CA VAL A 75 -8.84 -9.19 -4.89
C VAL A 75 -9.54 -10.53 -4.64
N GLU A 76 -10.68 -10.55 -3.93
CA GLU A 76 -11.50 -11.76 -3.74
C GLU A 76 -11.90 -12.43 -5.07
N LEU A 77 -11.96 -11.67 -6.17
CA LEU A 77 -12.28 -12.20 -7.52
C LEU A 77 -11.09 -12.88 -8.22
N TYR A 78 -9.89 -12.84 -7.64
CA TYR A 78 -8.65 -13.29 -8.28
C TYR A 78 -8.72 -14.75 -8.75
N ALA A 79 -9.14 -15.67 -7.87
CA ALA A 79 -9.14 -17.10 -8.16
C ALA A 79 -10.07 -17.45 -9.33
N ASP A 80 -11.30 -16.95 -9.30
CA ASP A 80 -12.29 -17.18 -10.35
C ASP A 80 -11.87 -16.53 -11.67
N THR A 81 -11.31 -15.32 -11.61
CA THR A 81 -10.86 -14.60 -12.81
C THR A 81 -9.65 -15.30 -13.45
N LYS A 82 -8.71 -15.79 -12.65
CA LYS A 82 -7.56 -16.58 -13.12
C LYS A 82 -8.00 -17.89 -13.74
N ARG A 83 -8.91 -18.63 -13.09
CA ARG A 83 -9.48 -19.86 -13.64
C ARG A 83 -10.21 -19.60 -14.96
N LEU A 84 -11.01 -18.54 -15.03
CA LEU A 84 -11.69 -18.12 -16.26
C LEU A 84 -10.68 -17.81 -17.37
N HIS A 85 -9.57 -17.13 -17.04
CA HIS A 85 -8.48 -16.90 -17.99
C HIS A 85 -7.88 -18.21 -18.52
N GLU A 86 -7.50 -19.12 -17.63
CA GLU A 86 -6.90 -20.41 -18.00
C GLU A 86 -7.81 -21.24 -18.92
N LEU A 87 -9.12 -21.22 -18.66
CA LEU A 87 -10.12 -21.85 -19.52
C LEU A 87 -10.21 -21.14 -20.87
N CYS A 88 -10.35 -19.81 -20.90
CA CYS A 88 -10.44 -19.05 -22.15
C CYS A 88 -9.19 -19.25 -23.04
N SER A 89 -8.00 -19.31 -22.44
CA SER A 89 -6.71 -19.45 -23.13
C SER A 89 -6.56 -20.77 -23.89
N LYS A 90 -7.35 -21.80 -23.54
CA LYS A 90 -7.36 -23.10 -24.24
C LYS A 90 -8.15 -23.08 -25.55
N HIS A 91 -8.88 -21.99 -25.84
CA HIS A 91 -9.71 -21.86 -27.04
C HIS A 91 -9.25 -20.69 -27.90
N THR A 92 -8.77 -20.98 -29.11
CA THR A 92 -8.33 -19.96 -30.08
C THR A 92 -9.42 -18.94 -30.41
N ASP A 93 -10.68 -19.37 -30.43
CA ASP A 93 -11.83 -18.48 -30.59
C ASP A 93 -11.89 -17.42 -29.50
N LEU A 94 -11.45 -17.73 -28.28
CA LEU A 94 -11.54 -16.88 -27.11
C LEU A 94 -10.27 -16.05 -26.84
N ASN A 95 -9.34 -15.93 -27.79
CA ASN A 95 -8.11 -15.15 -27.61
C ASN A 95 -8.35 -13.74 -27.03
N LYS A 96 -9.37 -13.02 -27.50
CA LYS A 96 -9.73 -11.69 -26.94
C LYS A 96 -10.31 -11.76 -25.53
N ALA A 97 -11.04 -12.82 -25.19
CA ALA A 97 -11.58 -13.04 -23.86
C ALA A 97 -10.46 -13.40 -22.88
N ALA A 98 -9.62 -14.38 -23.25
CA ALA A 98 -8.40 -14.77 -22.54
C ALA A 98 -7.50 -13.56 -22.26
N PHE A 99 -7.32 -12.71 -23.26
CA PHE A 99 -6.57 -11.47 -23.14
C PHE A 99 -7.15 -10.53 -22.06
N ARG A 100 -8.47 -10.33 -22.03
CA ARG A 100 -9.12 -9.42 -21.06
C ARG A 100 -9.11 -9.98 -19.64
N THR A 101 -9.40 -11.27 -19.49
CA THR A 101 -9.38 -11.96 -18.19
C THR A 101 -7.97 -12.03 -17.64
N GLY A 102 -6.97 -12.17 -18.52
CA GLY A 102 -5.55 -12.04 -18.19
C GLY A 102 -5.22 -10.74 -17.47
N MET A 103 -5.67 -9.62 -18.04
CA MET A 103 -5.48 -8.31 -17.45
C MET A 103 -6.21 -8.11 -16.13
N ALA A 104 -7.41 -8.68 -16.02
CA ALA A 104 -8.21 -8.58 -14.81
C ALA A 104 -7.48 -9.25 -13.63
N TYR A 105 -7.10 -10.53 -13.77
CA TYR A 105 -6.47 -11.24 -12.65
C TYR A 105 -5.08 -10.70 -12.33
N MET A 106 -4.30 -10.25 -13.34
CA MET A 106 -2.98 -9.64 -13.08
C MET A 106 -3.10 -8.35 -12.28
N SER A 107 -4.15 -7.55 -12.50
CA SER A 107 -4.37 -6.37 -11.66
C SER A 107 -4.85 -6.69 -10.26
N MET A 108 -5.68 -7.73 -10.12
CA MET A 108 -6.05 -8.24 -8.81
C MET A 108 -4.81 -8.72 -8.06
N GLU A 109 -3.87 -9.39 -8.74
CA GLU A 109 -2.59 -9.80 -8.16
C GLU A 109 -1.74 -8.60 -7.72
N VAL A 110 -1.58 -7.58 -8.59
CA VAL A 110 -0.80 -6.38 -8.25
C VAL A 110 -1.41 -5.62 -7.06
N ILE A 111 -2.73 -5.43 -7.05
CA ILE A 111 -3.44 -4.80 -5.92
C ILE A 111 -3.32 -5.67 -4.67
N GLY A 112 -3.50 -6.98 -4.80
CA GLY A 112 -3.35 -7.93 -3.70
C GLY A 112 -1.99 -7.82 -3.03
N GLN A 113 -0.92 -7.87 -3.83
CA GLN A 113 0.45 -7.73 -3.34
C GLN A 113 0.73 -6.35 -2.72
N TYR A 114 0.13 -5.29 -3.24
CA TYR A 114 0.31 -3.94 -2.73
C TYR A 114 -0.41 -3.73 -1.38
N PHE A 115 -1.66 -4.17 -1.25
CA PHE A 115 -2.50 -3.92 -0.07
C PHE A 115 -2.43 -5.01 1.00
N PHE A 116 -2.18 -6.25 0.57
CA PHE A 116 -2.24 -7.48 1.36
C PHE A 116 -1.06 -8.40 1.01
N PRO A 117 0.19 -7.98 1.24
CA PRO A 117 1.33 -8.87 1.07
C PRO A 117 1.16 -10.08 2.01
N GLU A 118 0.97 -11.28 1.44
CA GLU A 118 0.86 -12.52 2.22
C GLU A 118 2.22 -12.86 2.84
N THR A 119 2.18 -13.11 4.15
CA THR A 119 3.12 -13.79 5.08
C THR A 119 4.58 -14.04 4.66
N GLU A 120 5.52 -13.76 5.58
CA GLU A 120 6.93 -14.22 5.74
C GLU A 120 7.77 -14.54 4.49
N ALA A 121 7.34 -15.39 3.55
CA ALA A 121 8.06 -15.68 2.31
C ALA A 121 8.29 -14.44 1.41
N GLN A 122 7.35 -13.48 1.39
CA GLN A 122 7.56 -12.20 0.69
C GLN A 122 8.46 -11.23 1.48
N LYS A 123 8.55 -11.38 2.82
CA LYS A 123 9.58 -10.71 3.63
C LYS A 123 10.97 -11.28 3.32
N VAL A 124 11.11 -12.60 3.17
CA VAL A 124 12.40 -13.24 2.85
C VAL A 124 12.93 -12.78 1.48
N THR A 125 12.08 -12.57 0.47
CA THR A 125 12.51 -11.93 -0.79
C THR A 125 12.81 -10.43 -0.66
N ALA A 126 12.23 -9.74 0.32
CA ALA A 126 12.60 -8.37 0.66
C ALA A 126 13.87 -8.30 1.53
N GLU A 127 14.22 -9.39 2.23
CA GLU A 127 15.47 -9.54 2.99
C GLU A 127 16.66 -9.87 2.08
N ILE A 128 16.42 -10.42 0.89
CA ILE A 128 17.42 -10.53 -0.19
C ILE A 128 17.33 -9.29 -1.11
N LEU A 129 17.13 -8.11 -0.53
CA LEU A 129 17.36 -6.89 -1.30
C LEU A 129 18.88 -6.80 -1.58
N PRO A 130 19.31 -6.55 -2.83
CA PRO A 130 20.68 -6.13 -3.09
C PRO A 130 20.99 -4.91 -2.21
N ASN A 131 22.27 -4.64 -1.95
CA ASN A 131 22.77 -3.50 -1.16
C ASN A 131 21.80 -2.30 -1.08
N PRO A 132 21.64 -1.69 0.11
CA PRO A 132 20.70 -0.58 0.30
C PRO A 132 20.88 0.47 -0.81
N MET A 133 19.80 0.69 -1.57
CA MET A 133 19.77 1.58 -2.71
C MET A 133 20.27 2.97 -2.31
N THR A 134 21.20 3.52 -3.08
CA THR A 134 21.72 4.87 -2.87
C THR A 134 20.74 5.92 -3.41
N ARG A 135 20.88 7.17 -2.95
CA ARG A 135 20.10 8.28 -3.48
C ARG A 135 20.25 8.45 -4.99
N THR A 136 21.47 8.27 -5.50
CA THR A 136 21.79 8.42 -6.92
C THR A 136 21.09 7.35 -7.75
N GLU A 137 21.17 6.08 -7.34
CA GLU A 137 20.45 4.99 -8.02
C GLU A 137 18.94 5.22 -8.01
N ALA A 138 18.37 5.65 -6.88
CA ALA A 138 16.95 6.00 -6.81
C ALA A 138 16.59 7.12 -7.79
N THR A 139 17.44 8.14 -7.90
CA THR A 139 17.26 9.25 -8.85
C THR A 139 17.27 8.76 -10.30
N ASP A 140 18.25 7.93 -10.69
CA ASP A 140 18.37 7.39 -12.05
C ASP A 140 17.13 6.55 -12.44
N TYR A 141 16.61 5.75 -11.50
CA TYR A 141 15.38 4.99 -11.71
C TYR A 141 14.16 5.89 -11.86
N ILE A 142 14.03 6.92 -11.01
CA ILE A 142 12.94 7.90 -11.09
C ILE A 142 12.99 8.62 -12.43
N ASP A 143 14.16 9.05 -12.89
CA ASP A 143 14.32 9.74 -14.16
C ASP A 143 14.00 8.83 -15.35
N THR A 144 14.37 7.54 -15.30
CA THR A 144 13.96 6.55 -16.29
C THR A 144 12.43 6.43 -16.38
N ILE A 145 11.75 6.35 -15.23
CA ILE A 145 10.29 6.26 -15.16
C ILE A 145 9.64 7.55 -15.72
N ARG A 146 10.13 8.72 -15.29
CA ARG A 146 9.62 10.02 -15.75
C ARG A 146 9.80 10.20 -17.25
N ALA A 147 10.96 9.85 -17.79
CA ALA A 147 11.23 9.88 -19.22
C ALA A 147 10.29 8.95 -19.99
N ALA A 148 10.04 7.75 -19.46
CA ALA A 148 9.08 6.82 -20.04
C ALA A 148 7.66 7.39 -20.07
N ILE A 149 7.20 7.97 -18.95
CA ILE A 149 5.87 8.58 -18.85
C ILE A 149 5.71 9.73 -19.85
N ARG A 150 6.65 10.68 -19.86
CA ARG A 150 6.62 11.84 -20.77
C ARG A 150 6.57 11.41 -22.24
N LYS A 151 7.51 10.54 -22.65
CA LYS A 151 7.58 10.07 -24.03
C LYS A 151 6.30 9.33 -24.46
N CYS A 152 5.73 8.53 -23.56
CA CYS A 152 4.48 7.81 -23.85
C CYS A 152 3.22 8.69 -23.75
N ALA A 153 3.29 9.85 -23.09
CA ALA A 153 2.21 10.83 -23.05
C ALA A 153 2.18 11.69 -24.32
N GLU A 154 3.36 12.03 -24.86
CA GLU A 154 3.53 12.81 -26.10
C GLU A 154 3.13 12.03 -27.37
N ASN A 155 3.15 10.69 -27.32
CA ASN A 155 2.92 9.83 -28.48
C ASN A 155 1.64 8.97 -28.30
N PRO A 156 0.45 9.48 -28.68
CA PRO A 156 -0.83 8.78 -28.48
C PRO A 156 -1.07 7.61 -29.45
N ASP A 157 -0.18 7.39 -30.41
CA ASP A 157 -0.34 6.39 -31.47
C ASP A 157 -0.25 4.93 -30.99
N GLY A 158 -0.73 4.00 -31.83
CA GLY A 158 -0.84 2.57 -31.51
C GLY A 158 0.46 1.85 -31.12
N ASN A 159 1.63 2.48 -31.27
CA ASN A 159 2.92 1.93 -30.85
C ASN A 159 3.30 2.24 -29.39
N ARG A 160 2.53 3.11 -28.70
CA ARG A 160 2.75 3.56 -27.32
C ARG A 160 3.07 2.42 -26.34
N GLY A 161 2.34 1.31 -26.44
CA GLY A 161 2.54 0.17 -25.54
C GLY A 161 3.88 -0.58 -25.75
N LYS A 162 4.38 -0.66 -26.99
CA LYS A 162 5.68 -1.27 -27.30
C LYS A 162 6.84 -0.38 -26.88
N GLU A 163 6.69 0.94 -27.08
CA GLU A 163 7.65 1.93 -26.62
C GLU A 163 7.76 1.92 -25.09
N MET A 164 6.61 1.95 -24.40
CA MET A 164 6.56 1.84 -22.94
C MET A 164 7.19 0.54 -22.43
N TYR A 165 6.91 -0.59 -23.08
CA TYR A 165 7.53 -1.88 -22.73
C TYR A 165 9.05 -1.82 -22.83
N THR A 166 9.58 -1.19 -23.88
CA THR A 166 11.02 -1.08 -24.13
C THR A 166 11.68 -0.18 -23.07
N LEU A 167 11.08 0.97 -22.78
CA LEU A 167 11.59 1.94 -21.80
C LEU A 167 11.55 1.38 -20.36
N LEU A 168 10.55 0.57 -20.03
CA LEU A 168 10.38 -0.06 -18.71
C LEU A 168 10.91 -1.49 -18.65
N PHE A 169 11.66 -1.97 -19.66
CA PHE A 169 12.15 -3.34 -19.68
C PHE A 169 13.03 -3.64 -18.46
N GLY A 170 13.97 -2.74 -18.15
CA GLY A 170 14.88 -2.85 -17.02
C GLY A 170 14.28 -2.50 -15.65
N MET A 171 13.01 -2.07 -15.61
CA MET A 171 12.26 -1.78 -14.39
C MET A 171 11.44 -3.00 -13.99
N ASP A 172 11.96 -3.80 -13.07
CA ASP A 172 11.23 -4.90 -12.45
C ASP A 172 10.53 -4.44 -11.16
N LYS A 173 9.72 -5.35 -10.60
CA LYS A 173 8.97 -5.11 -9.38
C LYS A 173 9.89 -4.82 -8.18
N ALA A 174 11.04 -5.49 -8.09
CA ALA A 174 11.96 -5.32 -6.97
C ALA A 174 12.56 -3.91 -6.98
N LYS A 175 12.95 -3.40 -8.15
CA LYS A 175 13.47 -2.03 -8.31
C LYS A 175 12.43 -0.97 -7.95
N ILE A 176 11.18 -1.12 -8.40
CA ILE A 176 10.10 -0.20 -8.03
C ILE A 176 9.90 -0.20 -6.51
N GLN A 177 9.93 -1.38 -5.88
CA GLN A 177 9.82 -1.52 -4.44
C GLN A 177 11.05 -0.93 -3.70
N SER A 178 12.26 -1.08 -4.21
CA SER A 178 13.46 -0.47 -3.63
C SER A 178 13.42 1.06 -3.69
N VAL A 179 12.95 1.65 -4.80
CA VAL A 179 12.73 3.10 -4.91
C VAL A 179 11.72 3.57 -3.86
N LYS A 180 10.61 2.84 -3.70
CA LYS A 180 9.62 3.10 -2.65
C LYS A 180 10.24 3.07 -1.26
N GLU A 181 10.95 2.01 -0.93
CA GLU A 181 11.58 1.83 0.37
C GLU A 181 12.63 2.90 0.64
N TYR A 182 13.45 3.24 -0.36
CA TYR A 182 14.42 4.32 -0.24
C TYR A 182 13.75 5.64 0.12
N ILE A 183 12.80 6.11 -0.70
CA ILE A 183 12.12 7.39 -0.52
C ILE A 183 11.43 7.45 0.85
N VAL A 184 10.75 6.37 1.24
CA VAL A 184 10.01 6.29 2.49
C VAL A 184 10.94 6.21 3.71
N ASN A 185 12.01 5.42 3.64
CA ASN A 185 12.95 5.26 4.75
C ASN A 185 13.78 6.54 4.96
N ALA A 186 14.24 7.16 3.87
CA ALA A 186 14.97 8.41 3.89
C ALA A 186 14.08 9.63 4.16
N ASN A 187 12.75 9.50 3.96
CA ASN A 187 11.80 10.61 3.97
C ASN A 187 12.23 11.74 3.01
N ASP A 188 12.74 11.36 1.83
CA ASP A 188 13.29 12.28 0.84
C ASP A 188 12.14 12.97 0.09
N LYS A 189 11.82 14.21 0.52
CA LYS A 189 10.69 14.98 -0.05
C LYS A 189 10.95 15.42 -1.49
N ASP A 190 12.20 15.67 -1.86
CA ASP A 190 12.57 16.09 -3.21
C ASP A 190 12.36 14.93 -4.19
N LEU A 191 12.87 13.74 -3.86
CA LEU A 191 12.65 12.55 -4.69
C LEU A 191 11.19 12.09 -4.66
N ALA A 192 10.49 12.26 -3.54
CA ALA A 192 9.05 11.99 -3.50
C ALA A 192 8.28 12.92 -4.46
N GLN A 193 8.60 14.21 -4.49
CA GLN A 193 7.98 15.16 -5.42
C GLN A 193 8.33 14.81 -6.87
N LEU A 194 9.60 14.51 -7.14
CA LEU A 194 10.08 14.11 -8.47
C LEU A 194 9.38 12.85 -8.97
N PHE A 195 9.28 11.83 -8.12
CA PHE A 195 8.67 10.55 -8.47
C PHE A 195 7.16 10.65 -8.72
N THR A 196 6.46 11.55 -8.03
CA THR A 196 4.99 11.65 -8.08
C THR A 196 4.47 12.74 -9.03
N GLU A 197 5.36 13.48 -9.69
CA GLU A 197 5.03 14.59 -10.59
C GLU A 197 4.01 14.20 -11.67
N TYR A 198 4.22 13.05 -12.32
CA TYR A 198 3.38 12.56 -13.43
C TYR A 198 2.42 11.44 -13.01
N PHE A 199 1.91 11.51 -11.79
CA PHE A 199 1.06 10.45 -11.24
C PHE A 199 -0.23 10.24 -12.04
N ALA A 200 -0.92 11.32 -12.45
CA ALA A 200 -2.15 11.21 -13.23
C ALA A 200 -1.90 10.58 -14.61
N GLU A 201 -0.80 10.95 -15.26
CA GLU A 201 -0.36 10.39 -16.52
C GLU A 201 0.03 8.91 -16.38
N ALA A 202 0.69 8.53 -15.28
CA ALA A 202 1.02 7.13 -14.98
C ALA A 202 -0.26 6.29 -14.82
N VAL A 203 -1.27 6.80 -14.09
CA VAL A 203 -2.59 6.15 -13.98
C VAL A 203 -3.21 6.00 -15.36
N HIS A 204 -3.26 7.07 -16.17
CA HIS A 204 -3.82 7.04 -17.52
C HIS A 204 -3.05 6.10 -18.48
N LEU A 205 -1.72 6.05 -18.38
CA LEU A 205 -0.84 5.14 -19.15
C LEU A 205 -1.02 3.68 -18.75
N SER A 206 -1.48 3.42 -17.52
CA SER A 206 -1.79 2.09 -17.04
C SER A 206 -3.13 1.54 -17.55
N LEU A 207 -4.01 2.44 -18.03
CA LEU A 207 -5.29 2.08 -18.63
C LEU A 207 -5.08 1.39 -19.97
N LEU A 208 -5.94 0.42 -20.28
CA LEU A 208 -5.65 -0.54 -21.34
C LEU A 208 -6.22 -0.14 -22.70
N PRO A 209 -5.41 -0.10 -23.76
CA PRO A 209 -5.94 -0.02 -25.12
C PRO A 209 -6.67 -1.32 -25.47
N GLN A 210 -7.89 -1.23 -26.01
CA GLN A 210 -8.66 -2.39 -26.50
C GLN A 210 -7.94 -3.20 -27.59
N LYS A 211 -6.99 -2.54 -28.27
CA LYS A 211 -6.05 -2.89 -29.36
C LYS A 211 -4.67 -3.48 -29.05
N SER A 212 -4.32 -3.88 -27.84
CA SER A 212 -2.90 -4.06 -27.47
C SER A 212 -2.34 -5.49 -27.63
N ASP A 213 -1.02 -5.62 -27.83
CA ASP A 213 -0.31 -6.90 -27.77
C ASP A 213 0.15 -7.23 -26.33
N VAL A 214 0.70 -8.43 -26.11
CA VAL A 214 1.15 -8.91 -24.79
C VAL A 214 2.22 -7.99 -24.16
N LYS A 215 3.06 -7.35 -24.98
CA LYS A 215 4.12 -6.44 -24.49
C LYS A 215 3.51 -5.15 -23.96
N ALA A 216 2.59 -4.56 -24.72
CA ALA A 216 1.85 -3.37 -24.32
C ALA A 216 1.04 -3.59 -23.03
N GLN A 217 0.46 -4.78 -22.86
CA GLN A 217 -0.21 -5.17 -21.61
C GLN A 217 0.73 -5.27 -20.42
N SER A 218 1.86 -5.96 -20.59
CA SER A 218 2.89 -6.07 -19.55
C SER A 218 3.38 -4.68 -19.12
N ALA A 219 3.57 -3.78 -20.09
CA ALA A 219 3.93 -2.39 -19.83
C ALA A 219 2.84 -1.65 -19.04
N GLY A 220 1.56 -1.81 -19.40
CA GLY A 220 0.43 -1.22 -18.66
C GLY A 220 0.32 -1.72 -17.22
N ILE A 221 0.53 -3.02 -16.97
CA ILE A 221 0.58 -3.58 -15.60
C ILE A 221 1.77 -3.02 -14.81
N LYS A 222 2.95 -2.94 -15.42
CA LYS A 222 4.12 -2.31 -14.78
C LYS A 222 3.85 -0.84 -14.45
N MET A 223 3.25 -0.10 -15.37
CA MET A 223 2.87 1.30 -15.16
C MET A 223 1.84 1.42 -14.03
N PHE A 224 0.89 0.49 -13.95
CA PHE A 224 -0.07 0.45 -12.84
C PHE A 224 0.63 0.25 -11.48
N HIS A 225 1.64 -0.64 -11.42
CA HIS A 225 2.45 -0.84 -10.22
C HIS A 225 3.21 0.44 -9.82
N ILE A 226 3.77 1.14 -10.81
CA ILE A 226 4.42 2.44 -10.60
C ILE A 226 3.41 3.46 -10.05
N ALA A 227 2.22 3.56 -10.66
CA ALA A 227 1.17 4.47 -10.22
C ALA A 227 0.73 4.20 -8.78
N LEU A 228 0.50 2.92 -8.39
CA LEU A 228 0.22 2.57 -7.00
C LEU A 228 1.34 3.02 -6.04
N THR A 229 2.59 2.82 -6.45
CA THR A 229 3.76 3.25 -5.67
C THR A 229 3.85 4.78 -5.56
N MET A 230 3.55 5.52 -6.62
CA MET A 230 3.47 6.98 -6.62
C MET A 230 2.38 7.47 -5.68
N GLY A 231 1.19 6.88 -5.75
CA GLY A 231 0.09 7.17 -4.82
C GLY A 231 0.51 6.96 -3.37
N TYR A 232 1.19 5.85 -3.06
CA TYR A 232 1.75 5.59 -1.73
C TYR A 232 2.65 6.75 -1.26
N ILE A 233 3.65 7.11 -2.06
CA ILE A 233 4.66 8.11 -1.69
C ILE A 233 4.01 9.49 -1.56
N LYS A 234 3.13 9.87 -2.48
CA LYS A 234 2.39 11.12 -2.45
C LYS A 234 1.62 11.25 -1.12
N ARG A 235 0.96 10.18 -0.68
CA ARG A 235 0.16 10.17 0.56
C ARG A 235 1.00 10.07 1.84
N ASN A 236 2.10 9.31 1.83
CA ASN A 236 2.88 9.02 3.04
C ASN A 236 4.09 9.94 3.26
N VAL A 237 4.59 10.60 2.21
CA VAL A 237 5.76 11.51 2.28
C VAL A 237 5.38 12.95 1.97
N LEU A 238 4.52 13.20 0.97
CA LEU A 238 4.19 14.56 0.53
C LEU A 238 2.94 15.17 1.16
N ARG A 239 1.98 14.38 1.64
CA ARG A 239 0.69 14.86 2.20
C ARG A 239 0.83 15.81 3.40
N GLU A 240 2.00 15.92 4.00
CA GLU A 240 2.31 16.96 5.00
C GLU A 240 2.42 18.39 4.44
N SER A 241 2.54 18.58 3.12
CA SER A 241 2.87 19.90 2.53
C SER A 241 1.66 20.69 1.97
N THR A 242 0.51 20.05 1.73
CA THR A 242 -0.65 20.69 1.07
C THR A 242 -1.66 21.36 1.99
N THR A 243 -1.51 21.30 3.32
CA THR A 243 -2.44 21.97 4.26
C THR A 243 -2.15 23.45 4.48
N LYS A 244 -1.32 24.07 3.65
CA LYS A 244 -1.00 25.51 3.75
C LYS A 244 -1.15 26.24 2.42
N THR A 245 -2.37 26.33 1.88
CA THR A 245 -2.79 27.53 1.12
C THR A 245 -4.32 27.69 1.02
N ALA A 246 -4.88 28.51 1.93
CA ALA A 246 -6.08 29.38 1.86
C ALA A 246 -7.51 28.77 1.68
N PRO A 247 -8.59 29.55 1.91
CA PRO A 247 -9.04 30.23 3.13
C PRO A 247 -10.45 29.74 3.59
N SER A 248 -10.94 30.33 4.68
CA SER A 248 -12.11 30.02 5.52
C SER A 248 -13.48 29.64 4.88
N CYS A 249 -14.22 28.82 5.67
CA CYS A 249 -15.69 28.58 5.69
C CYS A 249 -16.24 27.68 4.56
N ILE A 250 -17.05 26.65 4.78
CA ILE A 250 -18.16 26.42 5.72
C ILE A 250 -18.14 24.95 6.19
N ALA A 251 -18.61 24.72 7.41
CA ALA A 251 -18.77 23.41 8.03
C ALA A 251 -19.64 22.47 7.19
N GLU A 252 -19.06 21.35 6.76
CA GLU A 252 -19.80 20.12 6.51
C GLU A 252 -19.29 19.08 7.50
N THR A 253 -20.22 18.66 8.37
CA THR A 253 -20.12 17.62 9.39
C THR A 253 -19.28 16.44 8.91
N ALA A 254 -18.06 16.35 9.44
CA ALA A 254 -17.30 15.12 9.45
C ALA A 254 -18.11 14.08 10.22
N SER A 255 -18.61 13.08 9.50
CA SER A 255 -19.28 11.92 10.08
C SER A 255 -18.32 11.24 11.06
N ASP A 256 -18.60 11.40 12.34
CA ASP A 256 -17.97 10.66 13.42
C ASP A 256 -18.15 9.16 13.17
N PHE A 257 -17.04 8.47 12.93
CA PHE A 257 -17.00 7.01 12.88
C PHE A 257 -17.11 6.50 14.31
N ILE A 258 -18.34 6.23 14.76
CA ILE A 258 -18.59 5.52 16.02
C ILE A 258 -18.19 4.06 15.80
N ALA A 259 -17.04 3.68 16.34
CA ALA A 259 -16.73 2.27 16.57
C ALA A 259 -17.63 1.79 17.70
N THR A 260 -18.57 0.91 17.38
CA THR A 260 -19.41 0.22 18.35
C THR A 260 -18.54 -0.63 19.27
N ASP A 261 -18.78 -0.43 20.55
CA ASP A 261 -18.02 -0.85 21.72
C ASP A 261 -18.09 -2.37 21.97
N MET A 262 -16.95 -2.96 22.33
CA MET A 262 -16.81 -3.85 23.49
C MET A 262 -15.31 -4.07 23.72
N MET A 263 -14.70 -3.17 24.52
CA MET A 263 -13.58 -3.38 25.46
C MET A 263 -12.98 -1.99 25.73
N GLN A 264 -13.29 -1.48 26.92
CA GLN A 264 -13.05 -0.13 27.42
C GLN A 264 -11.62 0.39 27.19
N GLY A 265 -11.48 1.38 26.31
CA GLY A 265 -10.25 2.15 26.16
C GLY A 265 -10.41 3.27 25.14
N LYS A 266 -10.42 4.53 25.60
CA LYS A 266 -10.52 5.73 24.76
C LYS A 266 -9.26 5.83 23.89
N ALA A 267 -9.41 5.75 22.56
CA ALA A 267 -8.29 5.99 21.65
C ALA A 267 -7.84 7.45 21.73
N PHE A 268 -6.53 7.70 21.78
CA PHE A 268 -6.01 9.06 21.86
C PHE A 268 -5.96 9.73 20.49
N SER A 269 -6.40 10.99 20.42
CA SER A 269 -6.33 11.78 19.20
C SER A 269 -4.92 12.30 18.96
N THR A 270 -4.43 12.11 17.74
CA THR A 270 -3.10 12.52 17.33
C THR A 270 -3.14 13.88 16.64
N THR A 271 -2.03 14.61 16.67
CA THR A 271 -1.83 15.85 15.90
C THR A 271 -1.41 15.57 14.46
N VAL A 272 -0.77 14.42 14.23
CA VAL A 272 -0.24 13.93 12.95
C VAL A 272 -0.25 12.39 12.97
N GLN A 273 -0.04 11.72 11.83
CA GLN A 273 0.09 10.25 11.80
C GLN A 273 1.35 9.82 12.56
N VAL A 274 1.19 8.90 13.52
CA VAL A 274 2.31 8.35 14.28
C VAL A 274 2.99 7.25 13.45
N PRO A 275 4.31 7.29 13.21
CA PRO A 275 5.01 6.28 12.41
C PRO A 275 5.26 4.99 13.23
N VAL A 276 4.18 4.38 13.73
CA VAL A 276 4.23 3.31 14.73
C VAL A 276 4.96 2.07 14.24
N LEU A 277 4.77 1.69 12.97
CA LEU A 277 5.44 0.52 12.40
C LEU A 277 6.96 0.73 12.25
N ARG A 278 7.38 1.96 11.93
CA ARG A 278 8.80 2.34 11.86
C ARG A 278 9.43 2.28 13.25
N LEU A 279 8.73 2.79 14.25
CA LEU A 279 9.12 2.69 15.66
C LEU A 279 9.20 1.23 16.12
N TYR A 280 8.20 0.41 15.83
CA TYR A 280 8.21 -1.01 16.16
C TYR A 280 9.44 -1.72 15.60
N ARG A 281 9.70 -1.60 14.29
CA ARG A 281 10.87 -2.20 13.63
C ARG A 281 12.18 -1.73 14.23
N PHE A 282 12.28 -0.44 14.56
CA PHE A 282 13.46 0.09 15.24
C PHE A 282 13.66 -0.54 16.62
N LEU A 283 12.60 -0.66 17.42
CA LEU A 283 12.70 -1.22 18.77
C LEU A 283 12.99 -2.72 18.78
N THR A 284 12.52 -3.48 17.79
CA THR A 284 12.81 -4.92 17.69
C THR A 284 14.18 -5.25 17.09
N THR A 285 14.85 -4.28 16.45
CA THR A 285 16.17 -4.49 15.82
C THR A 285 17.30 -3.75 16.52
N PHE A 286 17.03 -2.64 17.22
CA PHE A 286 18.05 -1.89 17.92
C PHE A 286 18.54 -2.67 19.14
N THR A 287 19.80 -3.08 19.11
CA THR A 287 20.43 -3.80 20.21
C THR A 287 20.91 -2.84 21.29
N VAL A 288 20.68 -3.21 22.55
CA VAL A 288 21.17 -2.44 23.70
C VAL A 288 22.70 -2.51 23.75
N GLN A 289 23.35 -1.35 23.88
CA GLN A 289 24.80 -1.21 23.80
C GLN A 289 25.50 -1.38 25.18
N SER A 290 24.77 -1.21 26.28
CA SER A 290 25.31 -1.29 27.64
C SER A 290 24.30 -1.85 28.67
N GLY A 291 24.81 -2.34 29.82
CA GLY A 291 23.99 -2.85 30.93
C GLY A 291 23.61 -4.34 30.82
N ALA A 292 22.70 -4.79 31.69
CA ALA A 292 22.29 -6.20 31.82
C ALA A 292 21.60 -6.76 30.57
N ASP A 293 21.01 -5.90 29.75
CA ASP A 293 20.32 -6.27 28.51
C ASP A 293 21.21 -6.12 27.25
N LYS A 294 22.53 -5.92 27.42
CA LYS A 294 23.45 -5.73 26.29
C LYS A 294 23.32 -6.85 25.25
N GLY A 295 23.20 -6.47 23.99
CA GLY A 295 23.03 -7.38 22.85
C GLY A 295 21.59 -7.82 22.58
N LYS A 296 20.64 -7.59 23.49
CA LYS A 296 19.22 -7.87 23.26
C LYS A 296 18.54 -6.72 22.51
N PRO A 297 17.49 -6.99 21.72
CA PRO A 297 16.64 -5.95 21.15
C PRO A 297 15.89 -5.20 22.26
N LEU A 298 15.49 -3.95 22.00
CA LEU A 298 14.73 -3.15 22.97
C LEU A 298 13.34 -3.68 23.25
N LEU A 299 12.72 -4.32 22.25
CA LEU A 299 11.39 -4.91 22.31
C LEU A 299 11.49 -6.34 21.76
N ASP A 300 10.96 -7.31 22.50
CA ASP A 300 10.89 -8.67 22.02
C ASP A 300 9.78 -8.80 20.96
N GLY A 301 10.20 -8.81 19.69
CA GLY A 301 9.30 -8.95 18.54
C GLY A 301 8.65 -10.33 18.43
N ASN A 302 9.15 -11.35 19.13
CA ASN A 302 8.50 -12.67 19.19
C ASN A 302 7.33 -12.68 20.17
N ALA A 303 7.41 -11.86 21.22
CA ALA A 303 6.37 -11.76 22.25
C ALA A 303 5.34 -10.65 21.96
N VAL A 304 5.71 -9.63 21.19
CA VAL A 304 4.85 -8.48 20.89
C VAL A 304 4.75 -8.30 19.37
N SER A 305 3.56 -8.49 18.80
CA SER A 305 3.34 -8.25 17.37
C SER A 305 3.27 -6.76 17.03
N ASP A 306 3.42 -6.43 15.75
CA ASP A 306 3.25 -5.07 15.24
C ASP A 306 1.84 -4.52 15.49
N LYS A 307 0.81 -5.37 15.41
CA LYS A 307 -0.57 -5.04 15.75
C LYS A 307 -0.74 -4.72 17.23
N ASP A 308 -0.15 -5.52 18.11
CA ASP A 308 -0.23 -5.30 19.56
C ASP A 308 0.50 -4.01 19.96
N PHE A 309 1.66 -3.75 19.33
CA PHE A 309 2.38 -2.50 19.53
C PHE A 309 1.61 -1.29 18.99
N LEU A 310 0.95 -1.42 17.83
CA LEU A 310 0.07 -0.38 17.30
C LEU A 310 -1.07 -0.07 18.26
N TYR A 311 -1.73 -1.10 18.76
CA TYR A 311 -2.81 -0.96 19.74
C TYR A 311 -2.31 -0.25 21.01
N ALA A 312 -1.16 -0.68 21.54
CA ALA A 312 -0.53 -0.08 22.71
C ALA A 312 -0.25 1.42 22.51
N VAL A 313 0.33 1.78 21.36
CA VAL A 313 0.62 3.18 21.05
C VAL A 313 -0.66 4.00 20.90
N MET A 314 -1.68 3.51 20.22
CA MET A 314 -2.91 4.28 19.97
C MET A 314 -3.81 4.43 21.19
N ARG A 315 -3.80 3.46 22.10
CA ARG A 315 -4.61 3.47 23.34
C ARG A 315 -3.84 3.86 24.60
N ALA A 316 -2.53 4.10 24.46
CA ALA A 316 -1.62 4.29 25.59
C ALA A 316 -1.63 3.12 26.58
N ASP A 317 -1.94 1.90 26.13
CA ASP A 317 -1.93 0.68 26.94
C ASP A 317 -0.68 -0.14 26.64
N TYR A 318 0.36 0.08 27.43
CA TYR A 318 1.65 -0.57 27.26
C TYR A 318 1.83 -1.77 28.18
N SER A 319 0.78 -2.30 28.82
CA SER A 319 0.88 -3.41 29.76
C SER A 319 1.67 -4.61 29.20
N MET A 320 1.29 -5.07 28.01
CA MET A 320 1.96 -6.18 27.31
C MET A 320 3.34 -5.79 26.76
N VAL A 321 3.45 -4.59 26.16
CA VAL A 321 4.70 -4.08 25.56
C VAL A 321 5.78 -3.89 26.64
N TYR A 322 5.39 -3.38 27.80
CA TYR A 322 6.30 -2.99 28.86
C TYR A 322 6.87 -4.20 29.62
N ALA A 323 6.13 -5.30 29.68
CA ALA A 323 6.61 -6.57 30.18
C ALA A 323 7.73 -7.17 29.31
N ASN A 324 7.72 -6.89 28.01
CA ASN A 324 8.58 -7.51 27.00
C ASN A 324 9.59 -6.54 26.37
N CYS A 325 10.01 -5.51 27.12
CA CYS A 325 10.92 -4.48 26.62
C CYS A 325 11.96 -4.01 27.64
N VAL A 326 12.94 -3.25 27.16
CA VAL A 326 13.92 -2.53 27.98
C VAL A 326 13.25 -1.30 28.59
N LYS A 327 12.80 -1.46 29.84
CA LYS A 327 11.94 -0.52 30.58
C LYS A 327 12.38 0.94 30.47
N GLY A 328 13.65 1.25 30.75
CA GLY A 328 14.16 2.63 30.74
C GLY A 328 14.08 3.28 29.35
N LYS A 329 14.40 2.53 28.30
CA LYS A 329 14.33 3.03 26.91
C LYS A 329 12.89 3.16 26.44
N MET A 330 12.01 2.24 26.82
CA MET A 330 10.58 2.32 26.49
C MET A 330 9.90 3.53 27.17
N ARG A 331 10.23 3.84 28.42
CA ARG A 331 9.77 5.07 29.09
C ARG A 331 10.17 6.33 28.31
N CYS A 332 11.42 6.38 27.84
CA CYS A 332 11.91 7.46 26.98
C CYS A 332 11.09 7.60 25.70
N VAL A 333 10.85 6.48 25.00
CA VAL A 333 10.02 6.44 23.79
C VAL A 333 8.62 7.00 24.06
N VAL A 334 7.91 6.50 25.08
CA VAL A 334 6.57 6.96 25.45
C VAL A 334 6.55 8.47 25.73
N ILE A 335 7.55 8.99 26.44
CA ILE A 335 7.63 10.41 26.79
C ILE A 335 7.86 11.29 25.56
N LEU A 336 8.78 10.91 24.68
CA LEU A 336 9.08 11.70 23.49
C LEU A 336 7.95 11.61 22.46
N LEU A 337 7.40 10.40 22.26
CA LEU A 337 6.30 10.13 21.34
C LEU A 337 5.03 10.91 21.75
N SER A 338 4.65 10.84 23.03
CA SER A 338 3.46 11.54 23.54
C SER A 338 3.51 13.04 23.27
N LYS A 339 4.65 13.68 23.55
CA LYS A 339 4.82 15.13 23.36
C LYS A 339 4.79 15.56 21.90
N ALA A 340 5.29 14.70 21.01
CA ALA A 340 5.44 15.00 19.60
C ALA A 340 4.15 14.74 18.80
N TYR A 341 3.39 13.70 19.14
CA TYR A 341 2.35 13.16 18.26
C TYR A 341 0.93 13.20 18.83
N PHE A 342 0.73 13.42 20.13
CA PHE A 342 -0.59 13.34 20.75
C PHE A 342 -1.08 14.70 21.23
N LYS A 343 -2.34 15.04 20.92
CA LYS A 343 -2.97 16.32 21.33
C LYS A 343 -3.04 16.41 22.85
N ASP A 344 -3.59 15.38 23.48
CA ASP A 344 -3.61 15.23 24.94
C ASP A 344 -2.42 14.40 25.42
N TRP A 345 -1.23 14.95 25.25
CA TRP A 345 0.00 14.27 25.67
C TRP A 345 0.08 14.03 27.18
N LYS A 346 -0.62 14.84 28.01
CA LYS A 346 -0.67 14.67 29.47
C LYS A 346 -1.55 13.48 29.85
N GLY A 347 -2.76 13.40 29.31
CA GLY A 347 -3.65 12.26 29.49
C GLY A 347 -3.03 10.97 28.96
N TYR A 348 -2.38 11.04 27.78
CA TYR A 348 -1.66 9.91 27.20
C TYR A 348 -0.60 9.35 28.16
N ARG A 349 0.22 10.22 28.75
CA ARG A 349 1.26 9.80 29.71
C ARG A 349 0.68 9.23 30.99
N ALA A 350 -0.44 9.77 31.48
CA ALA A 350 -1.10 9.24 32.66
C ALA A 350 -1.63 7.81 32.42
N THR A 351 -2.30 7.59 31.28
CA THR A 351 -2.80 6.25 30.89
C THR A 351 -1.64 5.29 30.63
N ALA A 352 -0.60 5.72 29.91
CA ALA A 352 0.60 4.91 29.69
C ALA A 352 1.30 4.52 30.99
N ALA A 353 1.52 5.47 31.90
CA ALA A 353 2.11 5.20 33.20
C ALA A 353 1.28 4.17 33.98
N CYS A 354 -0.04 4.36 34.04
CA CYS A 354 -0.94 3.44 34.74
C CYS A 354 -0.87 2.01 34.16
N SER A 355 -0.93 1.87 32.82
CA SER A 355 -0.82 0.56 32.15
C SER A 355 0.51 -0.16 32.40
N MET A 356 1.57 0.61 32.67
CA MET A 356 2.92 0.10 32.97
C MET A 356 3.13 -0.18 34.47
N GLY A 357 2.14 0.07 35.33
CA GLY A 357 2.28 0.00 36.79
C GLY A 357 3.18 1.10 37.36
N LEU A 358 3.21 2.28 36.74
CA LEU A 358 4.03 3.43 37.14
C LEU A 358 3.16 4.65 37.47
N THR A 359 3.76 5.61 38.19
CA THR A 359 3.20 6.97 38.28
C THR A 359 3.68 7.82 37.09
N PRO A 360 2.94 8.88 36.69
CA PRO A 360 3.38 9.81 35.64
C PRO A 360 4.76 10.42 35.90
N GLU A 361 5.12 10.66 37.16
CA GLU A 361 6.43 11.18 37.58
C GLU A 361 7.51 10.11 37.39
N SER A 362 7.20 8.85 37.68
CA SER A 362 8.10 7.72 37.52
C SER A 362 8.32 7.35 36.04
N LEU A 363 7.34 7.62 35.18
CA LEU A 363 7.46 7.50 33.73
C LEU A 363 8.54 8.45 33.18
N ALA A 364 8.69 9.64 33.76
CA ALA A 364 9.72 10.60 33.36
C ALA A 364 11.12 10.25 33.89
N LYS A 365 11.24 9.29 34.82
CA LYS A 365 12.52 8.83 35.37
C LYS A 365 13.09 7.71 34.50
N TYR A 366 13.91 8.09 33.54
CA TYR A 366 14.70 7.19 32.70
C TYR A 366 16.09 7.76 32.45
N ASN A 367 17.07 6.88 32.27
CA ASN A 367 18.40 7.22 31.78
C ASN A 367 18.62 6.44 30.48
N VAL A 368 18.94 7.15 29.39
CA VAL A 368 19.16 6.56 28.08
C VAL A 368 20.37 7.18 27.41
N GLU A 369 21.06 6.39 26.60
CA GLU A 369 22.28 6.78 25.92
C GLU A 369 21.97 7.86 24.86
N LYS A 370 22.81 8.89 24.74
CA LYS A 370 22.66 9.95 23.74
C LYS A 370 22.49 9.42 22.30
N PRO A 371 23.26 8.42 21.84
CA PRO A 371 23.08 7.83 20.50
C PRO A 371 21.71 7.19 20.27
N PHE A 372 21.07 6.67 21.33
CA PHE A 372 19.73 6.12 21.22
C PHE A 372 18.70 7.23 20.99
N ILE A 373 18.81 8.36 21.71
CA ILE A 373 17.91 9.51 21.51
C ILE A 373 18.10 10.09 20.11
N GLU A 374 19.33 10.21 19.62
CA GLU A 374 19.62 10.76 18.28
C GLU A 374 18.97 9.90 17.19
N LYS A 375 19.18 8.58 17.21
CA LYS A 375 18.52 7.66 16.26
C LYS A 375 17.00 7.66 16.40
N LEU A 376 16.48 7.77 17.62
CA LEU A 376 15.04 7.88 17.84
C LEU A 376 14.46 9.17 17.26
N LYS A 377 15.20 10.29 17.34
CA LYS A 377 14.84 11.58 16.72
C LYS A 377 14.90 11.52 15.19
N GLU A 378 15.90 10.88 14.62
CA GLU A 378 15.97 10.61 13.17
C GLU A 378 14.76 9.81 12.69
N LEU A 379 14.33 8.84 13.50
CA LEU A 379 13.17 7.98 13.20
C LEU A 379 11.82 8.72 13.35
N LEU A 380 11.75 9.63 14.33
CA LEU A 380 10.55 10.34 14.76
C LEU A 380 10.78 11.85 14.67
N PRO A 381 10.71 12.45 13.46
CA PRO A 381 11.15 13.83 13.21
C PRO A 381 10.32 14.90 13.94
N MET A 382 9.13 14.55 14.48
CA MET A 382 8.33 15.46 15.29
C MET A 382 8.84 15.61 16.73
N ILE A 383 9.81 14.78 17.14
CA ILE A 383 10.51 14.97 18.42
C ILE A 383 11.43 16.18 18.27
N LYS A 384 11.01 17.31 18.85
CA LYS A 384 11.80 18.56 18.86
C LYS A 384 13.13 18.37 19.61
N GLN A 385 14.14 19.16 19.23
CA GLN A 385 15.48 19.14 19.82
C GLN A 385 15.45 19.33 21.33
#